data_AF-A0A563DWL2-F1
#
_entry.id   AF-A0A563DWL2-F1
#
_cell.length_a   1.000
_cell.length_b   1.000
_cell.length_c   1.000
_cell.angle_alpha   90.00
_cell.angle_beta   90.00
_cell.angle_gamma   90.00
#
_symmetry.space_group_name_H-M   'P 1'
#
loop_
_entity.id
_entity.type
_entity.pdbx_description
1 polymer ?
#
loop_
_entity_poly.entity_id
_entity_poly.type
_entity_poly.pdbx_seq_one_letter_code
_entity_poly.pdbx_strand_id
1 'polypeptide(L)'
;MEPRPLPDPDSEELAALVGSTSQRLLYGLLYRRRDHPPTMVELRLFAAQALGEDQSQTDRRVRELRRYFDVVAERRDGEHRYVLRGWAEHPAADGAPISLRRRAEVLAPQRCAMCGRTPLEHHVTLVVDHRIPQSWGGSNDVDNLQPLCEDCNAGKRDYFHSFDAHADEIRKAISYDEPQRRIGALLAAFEGKWVRSDLIGIVASAKEYQEDWQRRLRDLRFFGWKIEHQNRHNEGARVRAYYRATAIAPIPDDIPGVIRAETARRKAAGAARSARTLED
;
A
#
# COMPACT_ATOMS: atom_id res chain seq x y z
N MET A 1 11.62 -30.43 16.27
CA MET A 1 11.80 -28.98 16.29
C MET A 1 10.48 -28.40 16.78
N GLU A 2 10.46 -27.73 17.94
CA GLU A 2 9.22 -27.13 18.44
C GLU A 2 8.70 -26.11 17.43
N PRO A 3 7.38 -26.06 17.16
CA PRO A 3 6.82 -25.08 16.25
C PRO A 3 7.09 -23.68 16.82
N ARG A 4 7.62 -22.78 16.00
CA ARG A 4 7.88 -21.39 16.37
C ARG A 4 6.60 -20.79 16.98
N PRO A 5 6.63 -20.25 18.20
CA PRO A 5 5.46 -19.65 18.80
C PRO A 5 4.96 -18.48 17.96
N LEU A 6 3.66 -18.25 17.97
CA LEU A 6 3.07 -17.04 17.40
C LEU A 6 3.55 -15.81 18.21
N PRO A 7 3.84 -14.67 17.56
CA PRO A 7 4.33 -13.48 18.24
C PRO A 7 3.25 -12.93 19.18
N ASP A 8 3.66 -12.38 20.32
CA ASP A 8 2.74 -11.72 21.23
C ASP A 8 2.08 -10.51 20.53
N PRO A 9 0.76 -10.25 20.74
CA PRO A 9 0.06 -9.11 20.15
C PRO A 9 0.72 -7.74 20.39
N ASP A 10 1.47 -7.59 21.47
CA ASP A 10 2.13 -6.34 21.84
C ASP A 10 3.65 -6.36 21.56
N SER A 11 4.15 -7.39 20.85
CA SER A 11 5.57 -7.53 20.52
C SER A 11 6.06 -6.62 19.37
N GLU A 12 7.32 -6.20 19.46
CA GLU A 12 8.01 -5.52 18.35
C GLU A 12 8.11 -6.41 17.09
N GLU A 13 8.20 -7.73 17.28
CA GLU A 13 8.21 -8.71 16.19
C GLU A 13 6.93 -8.63 15.36
N LEU A 14 5.75 -8.62 16.01
CA LEU A 14 4.49 -8.45 15.31
C LEU A 14 4.43 -7.09 14.63
N ALA A 15 4.84 -6.02 15.32
CA ALA A 15 4.83 -4.67 14.74
C ALA A 15 5.73 -4.53 13.50
N ALA A 16 6.84 -5.28 13.44
CA ALA A 16 7.70 -5.35 12.26
C ALA A 16 7.08 -6.14 11.10
N LEU A 17 6.28 -7.17 11.40
CA LEU A 17 5.60 -8.00 10.38
C LEU A 17 4.35 -7.31 9.81
N VAL A 18 3.50 -6.81 10.70
CA VAL A 18 2.24 -6.16 10.36
C VAL A 18 2.34 -4.67 10.70
N GLY A 19 2.51 -3.87 9.66
CA GLY A 19 2.77 -2.44 9.83
C GLY A 19 1.53 -1.61 10.20
N SER A 20 0.30 -2.13 10.06
CA SER A 20 -0.90 -1.40 10.50
C SER A 20 -1.28 -1.62 11.95
N THR A 21 -1.75 -0.55 12.59
CA THR A 21 -2.43 -0.64 13.89
C THR A 21 -3.67 -1.53 13.77
N SER A 22 -4.40 -1.46 12.66
CA SER A 22 -5.58 -2.28 12.42
C SER A 22 -5.27 -3.78 12.31
N GLN A 23 -4.19 -4.15 11.63
CA GLN A 23 -3.73 -5.53 11.51
C GLN A 23 -3.28 -6.05 12.86
N ARG A 24 -2.53 -5.26 13.65
CA ARG A 24 -2.14 -5.62 15.01
C ARG A 24 -3.35 -5.87 15.92
N LEU A 25 -4.36 -5.01 15.86
CA LEU A 25 -5.58 -5.16 16.66
C LEU A 25 -6.40 -6.38 16.24
N LEU A 26 -6.59 -6.60 14.94
CA LEU A 26 -7.29 -7.77 14.40
C LEU A 26 -6.54 -9.07 14.71
N TYR A 27 -5.21 -9.06 14.57
CA TYR A 27 -4.35 -10.16 14.99
C TYR A 27 -4.51 -10.43 16.49
N GLY A 28 -4.44 -9.40 17.33
CA GLY A 28 -4.61 -9.53 18.77
C GLY A 28 -5.97 -10.10 19.16
N LEU A 29 -7.04 -9.71 18.47
CA LEU A 29 -8.37 -10.30 18.66
C LEU A 29 -8.38 -11.78 18.29
N LEU A 30 -7.84 -12.15 17.12
CA LEU A 30 -7.73 -13.53 16.68
C LEU A 30 -6.86 -14.38 17.64
N TYR A 31 -5.75 -13.81 18.13
CA TYR A 31 -4.80 -14.43 19.04
C TYR A 31 -5.42 -14.72 20.41
N ARG A 32 -6.14 -13.75 20.98
CA ARG A 32 -6.82 -13.90 22.28
C ARG A 32 -8.03 -14.83 22.19
N ARG A 33 -8.71 -14.87 21.04
CA ARG A 33 -9.91 -15.70 20.81
C ARG A 33 -9.62 -17.01 20.08
N ARG A 34 -8.42 -17.58 20.21
CA ARG A 34 -8.07 -18.86 19.56
C ARG A 34 -9.00 -20.01 19.99
N ASP A 35 -9.47 -20.01 21.23
CA ASP A 35 -10.42 -21.02 21.74
C ASP A 35 -11.88 -20.74 21.33
N HIS A 36 -12.22 -19.48 21.04
CA HIS A 36 -13.56 -19.05 20.61
C HIS A 36 -13.49 -18.11 19.39
N PRO A 37 -13.11 -18.64 18.21
CA PRO A 37 -12.72 -17.81 17.08
C PRO A 37 -13.88 -16.92 16.58
N PRO A 38 -13.61 -15.65 16.25
CA PRO A 38 -14.65 -14.71 15.87
C PRO A 38 -15.17 -14.97 14.46
N THR A 39 -16.41 -14.59 14.20
CA THR A 39 -16.99 -14.47 12.86
C THR A 39 -16.48 -13.19 12.18
N MET A 40 -16.69 -13.08 10.86
CA MET A 40 -16.38 -11.82 10.15
C MET A 40 -17.24 -10.65 10.64
N VAL A 41 -18.48 -10.91 11.08
CA VAL A 41 -19.35 -9.88 11.65
C VAL A 41 -18.74 -9.32 12.94
N GLU A 42 -18.23 -10.18 13.82
CA GLU A 42 -17.54 -9.77 15.05
C GLU A 42 -16.24 -9.01 14.75
N LEU A 43 -15.46 -9.45 13.75
CA LEU A 43 -14.23 -8.75 13.33
C LEU A 43 -14.53 -7.33 12.81
N ARG A 44 -15.54 -7.18 11.95
CA ARG A 44 -15.99 -5.88 11.43
C ARG A 44 -16.51 -4.97 12.53
N LEU A 45 -17.33 -5.49 13.44
CA LEU A 45 -17.84 -4.72 14.57
C LEU A 45 -16.71 -4.21 15.45
N PHE A 46 -15.73 -5.07 15.75
CA PHE A 46 -14.56 -4.69 16.53
C PHE A 46 -13.73 -3.60 15.84
N ALA A 47 -13.43 -3.76 14.54
CA ALA A 47 -12.68 -2.76 13.79
C ALA A 47 -13.43 -1.42 13.68
N ALA A 48 -14.73 -1.45 13.45
CA ALA A 48 -15.56 -0.25 13.41
C ALA A 48 -15.55 0.49 14.76
N GLN A 49 -15.65 -0.23 15.88
CA GLN A 49 -15.62 0.36 17.22
C GLN A 49 -14.24 0.87 17.63
N ALA A 50 -13.18 0.13 17.32
CA ALA A 50 -11.82 0.47 17.74
C ALA A 50 -11.17 1.55 16.87
N LEU A 51 -11.53 1.62 15.58
CA LEU A 51 -10.78 2.40 14.58
C LEU A 51 -11.66 3.28 13.68
N GLY A 52 -12.99 3.15 13.77
CA GLY A 52 -13.90 3.84 12.85
C GLY A 52 -13.78 3.35 11.41
N GLU A 53 -13.28 2.13 11.18
CA GLU A 53 -13.08 1.57 9.84
C GLU A 53 -14.38 1.10 9.18
N ASP A 54 -14.43 1.22 7.85
CA ASP A 54 -15.48 0.61 7.03
C ASP A 54 -15.30 -0.92 6.91
N GLN A 55 -16.40 -1.66 6.71
CA GLN A 55 -16.39 -3.12 6.61
C GLN A 55 -15.44 -3.67 5.54
N SER A 56 -15.33 -2.98 4.39
CA SER A 56 -14.44 -3.40 3.29
C SER A 56 -12.96 -3.37 3.68
N GLN A 57 -12.58 -2.45 4.58
CA GLN A 57 -11.22 -2.33 5.09
C GLN A 57 -10.91 -3.48 6.04
N THR A 58 -11.84 -3.84 6.94
CA THR A 58 -11.64 -4.97 7.86
C THR A 58 -11.39 -6.28 7.11
N ASP A 59 -12.24 -6.60 6.14
CA ASP A 59 -12.09 -7.81 5.33
C ASP A 59 -10.74 -7.88 4.63
N ARG A 60 -10.29 -6.72 4.11
CA ARG A 60 -8.98 -6.57 3.50
C ARG A 60 -7.86 -6.81 4.50
N ARG A 61 -7.90 -6.21 5.69
CA ARG A 61 -6.87 -6.40 6.72
C ARG A 61 -6.77 -7.85 7.18
N VAL A 62 -7.90 -8.55 7.32
CA VAL A 62 -7.90 -10.00 7.65
C VAL A 62 -7.25 -10.82 6.54
N ARG A 63 -7.48 -10.47 5.25
CA ARG A 63 -6.77 -11.12 4.14
C ARG A 63 -5.27 -10.82 4.14
N GLU A 64 -4.88 -9.59 4.46
CA GLU A 64 -3.46 -9.21 4.56
C GLU A 64 -2.75 -9.96 5.70
N LEU A 65 -3.43 -10.25 6.82
CA LEU A 65 -2.87 -11.09 7.90
C LEU A 65 -2.53 -12.51 7.42
N ARG A 66 -3.25 -13.05 6.45
CA ARG A 66 -2.98 -14.38 5.87
C ARG A 66 -1.63 -14.46 5.16
N ARG A 67 -0.98 -13.32 4.91
CA ARG A 67 0.39 -13.27 4.42
C ARG A 67 1.38 -13.78 5.45
N TYR A 68 1.14 -13.60 6.74
CA TYR A 68 2.10 -13.96 7.78
C TYR A 68 1.62 -15.16 8.61
N PHE A 69 0.31 -15.32 8.70
CA PHE A 69 -0.33 -16.26 9.61
C PHE A 69 -1.33 -17.14 8.88
N ASP A 70 -1.46 -18.39 9.33
CA ASP A 70 -2.51 -19.27 8.87
C ASP A 70 -3.84 -18.87 9.54
N VAL A 71 -4.62 -18.04 8.85
CA VAL A 71 -5.95 -17.57 9.28
C VAL A 71 -7.03 -18.19 8.39
N VAL A 72 -7.64 -19.28 8.84
CA VAL A 72 -8.61 -20.05 8.06
C VAL A 72 -10.05 -19.71 8.46
N ALA A 73 -10.95 -19.62 7.49
CA ALA A 73 -12.39 -19.55 7.77
C ALA A 73 -12.95 -20.97 7.86
N GLU A 74 -13.22 -21.44 9.06
CA GLU A 74 -13.83 -22.75 9.33
C GLU A 74 -15.32 -22.59 9.57
N ARG A 75 -16.13 -23.53 9.08
CA ARG A 75 -17.56 -23.54 9.38
C ARG A 75 -17.79 -24.23 10.72
N ARG A 76 -18.29 -23.50 11.71
CA ARG A 76 -18.63 -23.99 13.07
C ARG A 76 -20.02 -23.47 13.43
N ASP A 77 -20.91 -24.38 13.86
CA ASP A 77 -22.29 -24.05 14.27
C ASP A 77 -23.08 -23.23 13.22
N GLY A 78 -22.85 -23.52 11.94
CA GLY A 78 -23.53 -22.83 10.83
C GLY A 78 -22.88 -21.52 10.37
N GLU A 79 -21.86 -21.01 11.08
CA GLU A 79 -21.18 -19.75 10.78
C GLU A 79 -19.72 -19.95 10.35
N HIS A 80 -19.18 -19.02 9.58
CA HIS A 80 -17.74 -18.98 9.29
C HIS A 80 -16.98 -18.26 10.41
N ARG A 81 -16.14 -19.02 11.13
CA ARG A 81 -15.27 -18.54 12.20
C ARG A 81 -13.82 -18.52 11.74
N TYR A 82 -13.11 -17.44 12.04
CA TYR A 82 -11.76 -17.18 11.56
C TYR A 82 -10.74 -17.61 12.61
N VAL A 83 -10.04 -18.69 12.33
CA VAL A 83 -9.13 -19.37 13.27
C VAL A 83 -7.69 -19.02 12.94
N LEU A 84 -6.96 -18.48 13.91
CA LEU A 84 -5.51 -18.28 13.83
C LEU A 84 -4.79 -19.55 14.32
N ARG A 85 -4.32 -20.37 13.38
CA ARG A 85 -3.73 -21.69 13.69
C ARG A 85 -2.23 -21.63 13.96
N GLY A 86 -1.51 -20.72 13.30
CA GLY A 86 -0.06 -20.63 13.40
C GLY A 86 0.53 -19.68 12.37
N TRP A 87 1.83 -19.81 12.14
CA TRP A 87 2.50 -19.16 11.02
C TRP A 87 1.95 -19.71 9.70
N ALA A 88 1.84 -18.86 8.69
CA ALA A 88 1.54 -19.35 7.35
C ALA A 88 2.66 -20.30 6.90
N GLU A 89 2.33 -21.51 6.42
CA GLU A 89 3.31 -22.49 5.93
C GLU A 89 4.22 -21.91 4.83
N HIS A 90 3.67 -20.96 4.07
CA HIS A 90 4.41 -20.05 3.21
C HIS A 90 3.78 -18.66 3.30
N PRO A 91 4.52 -17.60 3.63
CA PRO A 91 3.96 -16.26 3.67
C PRO A 91 3.54 -15.83 2.26
N ALA A 92 2.25 -16.02 1.91
CA ALA A 92 1.68 -15.92 0.56
C ALA A 92 2.76 -16.01 -0.53
N ALA A 93 3.27 -17.23 -0.76
CA ALA A 93 4.42 -17.49 -1.61
C ALA A 93 4.37 -16.65 -2.90
N ASP A 94 5.51 -16.05 -3.25
CA ASP A 94 5.76 -15.59 -4.60
C ASP A 94 5.27 -16.68 -5.58
N GLY A 95 4.34 -16.33 -6.46
CA GLY A 95 3.80 -17.28 -7.45
C GLY A 95 2.51 -18.03 -7.07
N ALA A 96 1.80 -17.69 -5.99
CA ALA A 96 0.45 -18.23 -5.77
C ALA A 96 -0.44 -17.96 -7.01
N PRO A 97 -1.05 -19.00 -7.64
CA PRO A 97 -1.73 -18.83 -8.91
C PRO A 97 -2.99 -17.96 -8.77
N ILE A 98 -3.19 -17.04 -9.71
CA ILE A 98 -4.41 -16.24 -9.81
C ILE A 98 -5.53 -17.15 -10.34
N SER A 99 -6.63 -17.27 -9.62
CA SER A 99 -7.76 -18.12 -10.02
C SER A 99 -8.33 -17.72 -11.38
N LEU A 100 -8.85 -18.69 -12.14
CA LEU A 100 -9.44 -18.43 -13.47
C LEU A 100 -10.55 -17.37 -13.43
N ARG A 101 -11.35 -17.35 -12.36
CA ARG A 101 -12.37 -16.33 -12.12
C ARG A 101 -11.76 -14.92 -12.05
N ARG A 102 -10.73 -14.72 -11.22
CA ARG A 102 -10.04 -13.43 -11.10
C ARG A 102 -9.35 -13.04 -12.40
N ARG A 103 -8.78 -14.00 -13.13
CA ARG A 103 -8.20 -13.74 -14.46
C ARG A 103 -9.24 -13.19 -15.44
N ALA A 104 -10.41 -13.82 -15.51
CA ALA A 104 -11.49 -13.35 -16.37
C ALA A 104 -11.99 -11.96 -15.98
N GLU A 105 -12.14 -11.70 -14.67
CA GLU A 105 -12.55 -10.40 -14.14
C GLU A 105 -11.56 -9.28 -14.50
N VAL A 106 -10.27 -9.50 -14.30
CA VAL A 106 -9.22 -8.49 -14.56
C VAL A 106 -9.05 -8.23 -16.06
N LEU A 107 -9.24 -9.24 -16.92
CA LEU A 107 -9.08 -9.12 -18.37
C LEU A 107 -10.35 -8.61 -19.08
N ALA A 108 -11.49 -8.52 -18.39
CA ALA A 108 -12.77 -8.06 -18.95
C ALA A 108 -12.71 -6.72 -19.71
N PRO A 109 -11.88 -5.72 -19.31
CA PRO A 109 -11.78 -4.46 -20.06
C PRO A 109 -11.19 -4.58 -21.46
N GLN A 110 -10.56 -5.71 -21.83
CA GLN A 110 -9.94 -5.97 -23.14
C GLN A 110 -8.98 -4.86 -23.61
N ARG A 111 -8.32 -4.20 -22.66
CA ARG A 111 -7.39 -3.10 -22.91
C ARG A 111 -6.24 -3.13 -21.91
N CYS A 112 -5.03 -2.89 -22.39
CA CYS A 112 -3.86 -2.71 -21.54
C CYS A 112 -4.01 -1.44 -20.68
N ALA A 113 -3.93 -1.58 -19.36
CA ALA A 113 -4.05 -0.49 -18.40
C ALA A 113 -2.89 0.54 -18.48
N MET A 114 -1.76 0.17 -19.09
CA MET A 114 -0.58 1.05 -19.18
C MET A 114 -0.52 1.84 -20.50
N CYS A 115 -0.62 1.15 -21.64
CA CYS A 115 -0.47 1.76 -22.97
C CYS A 115 -1.78 1.97 -23.71
N GLY A 116 -2.89 1.39 -23.23
CA GLY A 116 -4.20 1.53 -23.88
C GLY A 116 -4.40 0.64 -25.11
N ARG A 117 -3.39 -0.14 -25.54
CA ARG A 117 -3.54 -1.09 -26.66
C ARG A 117 -4.58 -2.17 -26.35
N THR A 118 -5.28 -2.62 -27.39
CA THR A 118 -6.34 -3.63 -27.36
C THR A 118 -5.94 -4.85 -28.22
N PRO A 119 -6.34 -6.08 -27.86
CA PRO A 119 -6.01 -7.26 -28.66
C PRO A 119 -6.47 -7.18 -30.12
N LEU A 120 -7.68 -6.64 -30.35
CA LEU A 120 -8.29 -6.61 -31.68
C LEU A 120 -7.60 -5.60 -32.62
N GLU A 121 -7.35 -4.38 -32.15
CA GLU A 121 -6.83 -3.31 -33.02
C GLU A 121 -5.30 -3.35 -33.15
N HIS A 122 -4.61 -3.83 -32.11
CA HIS A 122 -3.15 -3.76 -32.01
C HIS A 122 -2.46 -5.12 -32.05
N HIS A 123 -3.23 -6.22 -32.17
CA HIS A 123 -2.71 -7.59 -32.19
C HIS A 123 -1.81 -7.93 -31.00
N VAL A 124 -2.15 -7.45 -29.80
CA VAL A 124 -1.41 -7.72 -28.56
C VAL A 124 -2.10 -8.77 -27.70
N THR A 125 -1.32 -9.58 -27.00
CA THR A 125 -1.83 -10.49 -25.95
C THR A 125 -1.90 -9.75 -24.61
N LEU A 126 -3.05 -9.83 -23.93
CA LEU A 126 -3.18 -9.33 -22.56
C LEU A 126 -2.89 -10.43 -21.55
N VAL A 127 -2.17 -10.05 -20.50
CA VAL A 127 -1.83 -10.86 -19.34
C VAL A 127 -2.27 -10.15 -18.06
N VAL A 128 -2.46 -10.91 -16.99
CA VAL A 128 -2.71 -10.36 -15.66
C VAL A 128 -1.39 -10.05 -14.99
N ASP A 129 -1.24 -8.81 -14.53
CA ASP A 129 -0.07 -8.30 -13.82
C ASP A 129 -0.48 -7.73 -12.45
N HIS A 130 0.44 -7.73 -11.50
CA HIS A 130 0.24 -7.12 -10.18
C HIS A 130 0.74 -5.68 -10.16
N ARG A 131 -0.09 -4.71 -9.79
CA ARG A 131 0.32 -3.30 -9.61
C ARG A 131 1.54 -3.17 -8.68
N ILE A 132 1.48 -3.84 -7.53
CA ILE A 132 2.60 -4.06 -6.62
C ILE A 132 3.16 -5.46 -6.87
N PRO A 133 4.45 -5.60 -7.20
CA PRO A 133 5.09 -6.91 -7.30
C PRO A 133 4.84 -7.79 -6.08
N GLN A 134 4.64 -9.10 -6.29
CA GLN A 134 4.51 -10.07 -5.19
C GLN A 134 5.74 -10.07 -4.28
N SER A 135 6.94 -9.89 -4.86
CA SER A 135 8.20 -9.76 -4.13
C SER A 135 8.20 -8.63 -3.10
N TRP A 136 7.41 -7.57 -3.34
CA TRP A 136 7.24 -6.45 -2.40
C TRP A 136 6.00 -6.57 -1.52
N GLY A 137 5.19 -7.61 -1.73
CA GLY A 137 3.98 -7.87 -0.97
C GLY A 137 2.66 -7.61 -1.65
N GLY A 138 2.66 -7.50 -2.98
CA GLY A 138 1.42 -7.42 -3.73
C GLY A 138 0.53 -8.65 -3.52
N SER A 139 -0.76 -8.42 -3.25
CA SER A 139 -1.74 -9.49 -3.12
C SER A 139 -2.31 -9.91 -4.48
N ASN A 140 -2.95 -11.08 -4.54
CA ASN A 140 -3.74 -11.51 -5.70
C ASN A 140 -5.14 -10.89 -5.73
N ASP A 141 -5.47 -9.94 -4.85
CA ASP A 141 -6.78 -9.30 -4.82
C ASP A 141 -6.95 -8.37 -6.03
N VAL A 142 -8.20 -8.25 -6.51
CA VAL A 142 -8.51 -7.57 -7.78
C VAL A 142 -7.96 -6.14 -7.84
N ASP A 143 -7.93 -5.43 -6.70
CA ASP A 143 -7.42 -4.07 -6.59
C ASP A 143 -5.91 -3.97 -6.89
N ASN A 144 -5.16 -5.04 -6.62
CA ASN A 144 -3.73 -5.12 -6.94
C ASN A 144 -3.47 -5.78 -8.30
N LEU A 145 -4.50 -6.22 -9.02
CA LEU A 145 -4.35 -6.80 -10.35
C LEU A 145 -4.69 -5.76 -11.44
N GLN A 146 -4.07 -5.92 -12.61
CA GLN A 146 -4.35 -5.09 -13.79
C GLN A 146 -4.11 -5.88 -15.09
N PRO A 147 -4.87 -5.59 -16.15
CA PRO A 147 -4.60 -6.14 -17.47
C PRO A 147 -3.46 -5.36 -18.14
N LEU A 148 -2.37 -6.02 -18.52
CA LEU A 148 -1.29 -5.43 -19.32
C LEU A 148 -1.05 -6.23 -20.58
N CYS A 149 -0.58 -5.59 -21.65
CA CYS A 149 -0.02 -6.34 -22.78
C CYS A 149 1.35 -6.93 -22.40
N GLU A 150 1.76 -8.02 -23.07
CA GLU A 150 3.02 -8.71 -22.78
C GLU A 150 4.23 -7.76 -22.75
N ASP A 151 4.36 -6.85 -23.72
CA ASP A 151 5.43 -5.84 -23.74
C ASP A 151 5.45 -4.96 -22.48
N CYS A 152 4.28 -4.45 -22.08
CA CYS A 152 4.16 -3.57 -20.91
C CYS A 152 4.42 -4.34 -19.62
N ASN A 153 3.98 -5.60 -19.55
CA ASN A 153 4.26 -6.48 -18.43
C ASN A 153 5.76 -6.76 -18.29
N ALA A 154 6.43 -7.11 -19.40
CA ALA A 154 7.87 -7.34 -19.44
C ALA A 154 8.66 -6.08 -19.03
N GLY A 155 8.35 -4.93 -19.62
CA GLY A 155 9.00 -3.66 -19.27
C GLY A 155 8.75 -3.23 -17.82
N LYS A 156 7.55 -3.50 -17.29
CA LYS A 156 7.25 -3.25 -15.86
C LYS A 156 8.08 -4.14 -14.95
N ARG A 157 8.21 -5.43 -15.27
CA ARG A 157 9.05 -6.37 -14.51
C ARG A 157 10.51 -5.94 -14.50
N ASP A 158 11.08 -5.65 -15.67
CA ASP A 158 12.47 -5.19 -15.81
C ASP A 158 12.72 -3.91 -15.00
N TYR A 159 11.78 -2.95 -15.08
CA TYR A 159 11.85 -1.75 -14.27
C TYR A 159 11.84 -2.03 -12.76
N PHE A 160 10.98 -2.92 -12.27
CA PHE A 160 10.93 -3.20 -10.83
C PHE A 160 12.12 -4.00 -10.32
N HIS A 161 12.68 -4.89 -11.13
CA HIS A 161 13.93 -5.57 -10.80
C HIS A 161 15.07 -4.58 -10.51
N SER A 162 15.06 -3.39 -11.12
CA SER A 162 16.06 -2.34 -10.82
C SER A 162 16.02 -1.81 -9.38
N PHE A 163 14.96 -2.12 -8.60
CA PHE A 163 14.86 -1.77 -7.18
C PHE A 163 14.94 -2.96 -6.23
N ASP A 164 15.34 -4.15 -6.70
CA ASP A 164 15.46 -5.32 -5.82
C ASP A 164 16.43 -5.08 -4.66
N ALA A 165 17.46 -4.24 -4.85
CA ALA A 165 18.37 -3.80 -3.80
C ALA A 165 17.70 -2.99 -2.67
N HIS A 166 16.49 -2.46 -2.90
CA HIS A 166 15.69 -1.70 -1.94
C HIS A 166 14.38 -2.45 -1.55
N ALA A 167 14.28 -3.74 -1.86
CA ALA A 167 13.02 -4.49 -1.71
C ALA A 167 12.52 -4.53 -0.26
N ASP A 168 13.42 -4.65 0.72
CA ASP A 168 13.06 -4.71 2.13
C ASP A 168 12.55 -3.36 2.65
N GLU A 169 13.19 -2.27 2.26
CA GLU A 169 12.77 -0.91 2.58
C GLU A 169 11.44 -0.56 1.92
N ILE A 170 11.24 -0.96 0.65
CA ILE A 170 9.97 -0.79 -0.06
C ILE A 170 8.87 -1.60 0.64
N ARG A 171 9.14 -2.84 1.04
CA ARG A 171 8.18 -3.68 1.77
C ARG A 171 7.81 -3.05 3.12
N LYS A 172 8.81 -2.54 3.85
CA LYS A 172 8.59 -1.79 5.09
C LYS A 172 7.76 -0.53 4.84
N ALA A 173 8.07 0.23 3.80
CA ALA A 173 7.32 1.43 3.44
C ALA A 173 5.85 1.10 3.14
N ILE A 174 5.57 0.07 2.34
CA ILE A 174 4.21 -0.37 2.01
C ILE A 174 3.41 -0.79 3.25
N SER A 175 4.08 -1.22 4.31
CA SER A 175 3.45 -1.66 5.55
C SER A 175 2.87 -0.52 6.39
N TYR A 176 3.21 0.75 6.18
CA TYR A 176 2.60 1.86 6.93
C TYR A 176 1.16 2.15 6.48
N ASP A 177 0.33 2.65 7.40
CA ASP A 177 -1.06 3.01 7.10
C ASP A 177 -1.15 4.32 6.32
N GLU A 178 -0.57 5.37 6.86
CA GLU A 178 -0.70 6.70 6.30
C GLU A 178 0.12 6.82 5.01
N PRO A 179 -0.48 7.27 3.90
CA PRO A 179 0.23 7.39 2.62
C PRO A 179 1.44 8.32 2.72
N GLN A 180 1.40 9.34 3.58
CA GLN A 180 2.56 10.20 3.84
C GLN A 180 3.73 9.40 4.43
N ARG A 181 3.48 8.50 5.41
CA ARG A 181 4.54 7.65 5.98
C ARG A 181 5.12 6.70 4.94
N ARG A 182 4.26 6.09 4.10
CA ARG A 182 4.71 5.21 3.01
C ARG A 182 5.63 5.95 2.03
N ILE A 183 5.20 7.12 1.55
CA ILE A 183 5.99 7.96 0.64
C ILE A 183 7.30 8.42 1.30
N GLY A 184 7.23 8.89 2.55
CA GLY A 184 8.41 9.36 3.27
C GLY A 184 9.43 8.25 3.48
N ALA A 185 9.00 7.08 3.96
CA ALA A 185 9.87 5.91 4.13
C ALA A 185 10.54 5.48 2.82
N LEU A 186 9.80 5.49 1.71
CA LEU A 186 10.36 5.24 0.38
C LEU A 186 11.44 6.27 0.02
N LEU A 187 11.14 7.56 0.10
CA LEU A 187 12.12 8.60 -0.27
C LEU A 187 13.36 8.60 0.64
N ALA A 188 13.21 8.24 1.91
CA ALA A 188 14.33 8.09 2.84
C ALA A 188 15.24 6.93 2.45
N ALA A 189 14.67 5.78 2.06
CA ALA A 189 15.42 4.60 1.64
C ALA A 189 16.28 4.81 0.38
N PHE A 190 15.93 5.80 -0.45
CA PHE A 190 16.68 6.13 -1.66
C PHE A 190 17.79 7.15 -1.41
N GLU A 191 17.98 7.63 -0.17
CA GLU A 191 19.13 8.45 0.24
C GLU A 191 19.43 9.65 -0.69
N GLY A 192 18.37 10.35 -1.10
CA GLY A 192 18.49 11.52 -1.99
C GLY A 192 18.68 11.19 -3.48
N LYS A 193 18.65 9.91 -3.87
CA LYS A 193 18.53 9.50 -5.27
C LYS A 193 17.13 9.81 -5.81
N TRP A 194 17.05 9.93 -7.13
CA TRP A 194 15.81 10.21 -7.85
C TRP A 194 14.90 8.98 -7.89
N VAL A 195 13.68 9.13 -7.38
CA VAL A 195 12.61 8.14 -7.39
C VAL A 195 11.57 8.54 -8.43
N ARG A 196 11.18 7.62 -9.31
CA ARG A 196 10.17 7.88 -10.35
C ARG A 196 8.77 7.99 -9.75
N SER A 197 7.94 8.83 -10.34
CA SER A 197 6.59 9.13 -9.85
C SER A 197 5.66 7.92 -9.75
N ASP A 198 5.81 6.93 -10.61
CA ASP A 198 5.00 5.72 -10.59
C ASP A 198 5.34 4.79 -9.41
N LEU A 199 6.62 4.64 -9.05
CA LEU A 199 7.00 3.92 -7.83
C LEU A 199 6.41 4.60 -6.58
N ILE A 200 6.47 5.94 -6.54
CA ILE A 200 5.84 6.71 -5.45
C ILE A 200 4.33 6.48 -5.43
N GLY A 201 3.66 6.55 -6.59
CA GLY A 201 2.23 6.33 -6.70
C GLY A 201 1.80 4.92 -6.28
N ILE A 202 2.60 3.90 -6.62
CA ILE A 202 2.38 2.50 -6.23
C ILE A 202 2.50 2.34 -4.72
N VAL A 203 3.58 2.83 -4.11
CA VAL A 203 3.78 2.76 -2.65
C VAL A 203 2.71 3.55 -1.91
N ALA A 204 2.37 4.75 -2.40
CA ALA A 204 1.29 5.58 -1.86
C ALA A 204 -0.07 4.90 -1.96
N SER A 205 -0.30 4.04 -2.95
CA SER A 205 -1.59 3.35 -3.18
C SER A 205 -1.64 1.94 -2.58
N ALA A 206 -0.58 1.48 -1.93
CA ALA A 206 -0.43 0.08 -1.58
C ALA A 206 -1.47 -0.51 -0.64
N LYS A 207 -1.97 0.27 0.33
CA LYS A 207 -3.03 -0.15 1.25
C LYS A 207 -4.41 0.38 0.89
N GLU A 208 -4.46 1.48 0.16
CA GLU A 208 -5.67 2.18 -0.22
C GLU A 208 -5.31 2.99 -1.44
N TYR A 209 -6.17 2.95 -2.47
CA TYR A 209 -5.96 3.75 -3.67
C TYR A 209 -5.90 5.23 -3.33
N GLN A 210 -4.85 5.92 -3.79
CA GLN A 210 -4.69 7.36 -3.58
C GLN A 210 -4.76 8.09 -4.92
N GLU A 211 -5.92 8.67 -5.22
CA GLU A 211 -6.14 9.44 -6.46
C GLU A 211 -5.16 10.62 -6.59
N ASP A 212 -4.91 11.35 -5.49
CA ASP A 212 -3.98 12.48 -5.42
C ASP A 212 -2.81 12.17 -4.47
N TRP A 213 -2.01 11.16 -4.83
CA TRP A 213 -0.77 10.85 -4.10
C TRP A 213 0.22 12.03 -4.13
N GLN A 214 0.15 12.90 -5.15
CA GLN A 214 0.99 14.09 -5.27
C GLN A 214 0.72 15.06 -4.13
N ARG A 215 -0.54 15.19 -3.68
CA ARG A 215 -0.87 15.94 -2.47
C ARG A 215 -0.25 15.31 -1.23
N ARG A 216 -0.31 13.99 -1.07
CA ARG A 216 0.32 13.28 0.05
C ARG A 216 1.83 13.49 0.08
N LEU A 217 2.47 13.51 -1.08
CA LEU A 217 3.89 13.90 -1.22
C LEU A 217 4.13 15.36 -0.81
N ARG A 218 3.26 16.30 -1.22
CA ARG A 218 3.36 17.72 -0.83
C ARG A 218 3.18 17.92 0.68
N ASP A 219 2.31 17.15 1.32
CA ASP A 219 2.06 17.21 2.77
C ASP A 219 3.35 16.95 3.57
N LEU A 220 4.29 16.14 3.07
CA LEU A 220 5.60 15.92 3.71
C LEU A 220 6.39 17.23 3.94
N ARG A 221 6.20 18.23 3.07
CA ARG A 221 6.84 19.55 3.23
C ARG A 221 6.30 20.31 4.45
N PHE A 222 5.11 19.99 4.93
CA PHE A 222 4.57 20.53 6.20
C PHE A 222 5.31 19.97 7.41
N PHE A 223 5.97 18.82 7.26
CA PHE A 223 6.78 18.19 8.31
C PHE A 223 8.27 18.60 8.23
N GLY A 224 8.62 19.56 7.37
CA GLY A 224 10.00 20.05 7.22
C GLY A 224 10.83 19.33 6.16
N TRP A 225 10.25 18.40 5.40
CA TRP A 225 10.96 17.74 4.31
C TRP A 225 11.27 18.72 3.18
N LYS A 226 12.49 18.63 2.63
CA LYS A 226 12.86 19.28 1.36
C LYS A 226 12.84 18.25 0.25
N ILE A 227 11.91 18.41 -0.68
CA ILE A 227 11.68 17.48 -1.78
C ILE A 227 11.87 18.23 -3.09
N GLU A 228 12.81 17.78 -3.91
CA GLU A 228 13.01 18.30 -5.26
C GLU A 228 12.23 17.49 -6.28
N HIS A 229 11.98 18.10 -7.43
CA HIS A 229 11.24 17.53 -8.53
C HIS A 229 11.97 17.83 -9.85
N GLN A 230 12.01 16.87 -10.76
CA GLN A 230 12.44 17.11 -12.13
C GLN A 230 11.62 16.27 -13.12
N ASN A 231 11.43 16.81 -14.32
CA ASN A 231 10.90 16.06 -15.45
C ASN A 231 12.06 15.62 -16.35
N ARG A 232 12.03 14.37 -16.78
CA ARG A 232 12.95 13.84 -17.77
C ARG A 232 12.18 13.58 -19.07
N HIS A 233 12.72 14.17 -20.12
CA HIS A 233 12.25 14.02 -21.49
C HIS A 233 13.15 12.98 -22.17
N ASN A 234 12.59 12.13 -23.03
CA ASN A 234 13.30 11.10 -23.80
C ASN A 234 13.63 9.77 -23.10
N GLU A 235 13.01 9.48 -21.95
CA GLU A 235 13.03 8.12 -21.35
C GLU A 235 11.85 7.26 -21.86
N GLY A 236 11.52 7.39 -23.15
CA GLY A 236 10.41 6.73 -23.83
C GLY A 236 9.31 7.69 -24.31
N ALA A 237 8.12 7.15 -24.62
CA ALA A 237 7.03 7.90 -25.25
C ALA A 237 6.31 8.92 -24.35
N ARG A 238 6.66 9.01 -23.06
CA ARG A 238 6.02 9.90 -22.09
C ARG A 238 7.07 10.63 -21.25
N VAL A 239 6.81 11.88 -20.90
CA VAL A 239 7.59 12.63 -19.91
C VAL A 239 7.48 11.92 -18.56
N ARG A 240 8.61 11.70 -17.89
CA ARG A 240 8.68 11.03 -16.58
C ARG A 240 9.03 12.05 -15.50
N ALA A 241 8.23 12.09 -14.45
CA ALA A 241 8.49 12.91 -13.27
C ALA A 241 9.29 12.10 -12.24
N TYR A 242 10.27 12.76 -11.63
CA TYR A 242 11.12 12.20 -10.59
C TYR A 242 11.16 13.12 -9.38
N TYR A 243 11.32 12.54 -8.20
CA TYR A 243 11.41 13.25 -6.94
C TYR A 243 12.58 12.72 -6.12
N ARG A 244 13.18 13.59 -5.29
CA ARG A 244 14.18 13.18 -4.30
C ARG A 244 14.03 13.99 -3.02
N ALA A 245 14.31 13.38 -1.88
CA ALA A 245 14.40 14.10 -0.62
C ALA A 245 15.84 14.60 -0.41
N THR A 246 16.03 15.92 -0.31
CA THR A 246 17.33 16.54 0.00
C THR A 246 17.46 16.92 1.47
N ALA A 247 16.36 16.94 2.21
CA ALA A 247 16.35 16.96 3.65
C ALA A 247 15.16 16.13 4.16
N ILE A 248 15.43 15.29 5.14
CA ILE A 248 14.48 14.38 5.78
C ILE A 248 14.22 14.88 7.20
N ALA A 249 12.98 14.79 7.64
CA ALA A 249 12.57 15.14 9.01
C ALA A 249 11.68 14.04 9.59
N PRO A 250 11.60 13.91 10.93
CA PRO A 250 10.66 12.98 11.57
C PRO A 250 9.22 13.24 11.10
N ILE A 251 8.49 12.17 10.78
CA ILE A 251 7.07 12.27 10.44
C ILE A 251 6.27 12.23 11.75
N PRO A 252 5.41 13.23 12.04
CA PRO A 252 4.66 13.30 13.28
C PRO A 252 3.66 12.15 13.43
N ASP A 253 3.21 11.91 14.66
CA ASP A 253 2.17 10.90 14.93
C ASP A 253 0.78 11.37 14.52
N ASP A 254 0.40 12.61 14.86
CA ASP A 254 -0.83 13.24 14.39
C ASP A 254 -0.63 13.94 13.03
N ILE A 255 -0.45 13.14 11.98
CA ILE A 255 -0.35 13.63 10.60
C ILE A 255 -1.54 14.54 10.23
N PRO A 256 -2.81 14.15 10.45
CA PRO A 256 -3.96 14.97 10.08
C PRO A 256 -3.99 16.31 10.82
N GLY A 257 -3.68 16.35 12.12
CA GLY A 257 -3.65 17.57 12.91
C GLY A 257 -2.59 18.55 12.43
N VAL A 258 -1.37 18.07 12.17
CA VAL A 258 -0.28 18.92 11.66
C VAL A 258 -0.62 19.49 10.29
N ILE A 259 -1.19 18.68 9.39
CA ILE A 259 -1.63 19.16 8.06
C ILE A 259 -2.69 20.26 8.19
N ARG A 260 -3.70 20.09 9.06
CA ARG A 260 -4.74 21.09 9.28
C ARG A 260 -4.14 22.40 9.82
N ALA A 261 -3.28 22.31 10.83
CA ALA A 261 -2.64 23.47 11.45
C ALA A 261 -1.79 24.27 10.44
N GLU A 262 -0.96 23.59 9.66
CA GLU A 262 -0.10 24.24 8.66
C GLU A 262 -0.91 24.83 7.50
N THR A 263 -1.98 24.16 7.07
CA THR A 263 -2.90 24.69 6.05
C THR A 263 -3.56 25.99 6.52
N ALA A 264 -4.05 26.02 7.76
CA ALA A 264 -4.64 27.22 8.36
C ALA A 264 -3.62 28.37 8.46
N ARG A 265 -2.39 28.08 8.92
CA ARG A 265 -1.30 29.05 9.00
C ARG A 265 -0.97 29.67 7.64
N ARG A 266 -0.86 28.86 6.59
CA ARG A 266 -0.58 29.35 5.22
C ARG A 266 -1.71 30.19 4.66
N LYS A 267 -2.96 29.83 4.93
CA LYS A 267 -4.14 30.62 4.54
C LYS A 267 -4.13 32.00 5.22
N ALA A 268 -3.87 32.05 6.53
CA ALA A 268 -3.75 33.31 7.26
C ALA A 268 -2.60 34.19 6.75
N ALA A 269 -1.42 33.60 6.50
CA ALA A 269 -0.28 34.32 5.94
C ALA A 269 -0.53 34.83 4.51
N GLY A 270 -1.28 34.07 3.70
CA GLY A 270 -1.73 34.49 2.37
C GLY A 270 -2.65 35.70 2.43
N ALA A 271 -3.68 35.65 3.27
CA ALA A 271 -4.61 36.76 3.47
C ALA A 271 -3.90 38.03 3.96
N ALA A 272 -2.96 37.91 4.90
CA ALA A 272 -2.17 39.03 5.40
C ALA A 272 -1.27 39.65 4.32
N ARG A 273 -0.72 38.85 3.39
CA ARG A 273 0.06 39.37 2.25
C ARG A 273 -0.83 40.12 1.27
N SER A 274 -1.99 39.56 0.91
CA SER A 274 -2.93 40.19 -0.02
C SER A 274 -3.53 41.49 0.52
N ALA A 275 -3.76 41.59 1.83
CA ALA A 275 -4.20 42.83 2.47
C ALA A 275 -3.15 43.95 2.33
N ARG A 276 -1.87 43.63 2.53
CA ARG A 276 -0.78 44.61 2.36
C ARG A 276 -0.60 45.09 0.92
N THR A 277 -0.83 44.23 -0.08
CA THR A 277 -0.72 44.61 -1.50
C THR A 277 -1.87 45.48 -2.02
N LEU A 278 -2.95 45.65 -1.23
CA LEU A 278 -4.09 46.52 -1.56
C LEU A 278 -4.02 47.89 -0.88
N GLU A 279 -3.10 48.05 0.08
CA GLU A 279 -2.85 49.30 0.80
C GLU A 279 -1.67 50.10 0.21
N ASP A 280 -0.89 49.49 -0.70
CA ASP A 280 0.18 50.09 -1.52
C ASP A 280 -0.31 50.41 -2.94
#